data_AF-A0A1F2QFS0-F1
#
_entry.id   AF-A0A1F2QFS0-F1
#
_cell.length_a   1.000
_cell.length_b   1.000
_cell.length_c   1.000
_cell.angle_alpha   90.00
_cell.angle_beta   90.00
_cell.angle_gamma   90.00
#
_symmetry.space_group_name_H-M   'P 1'
#
loop_
_entity.id
_entity.type
_entity.pdbx_description
1 polymer ?
#
loop_
_entity_poly.entity_id
_entity_poly.type
_entity_poly.pdbx_seq_one_letter_code
_entity_poly.pdbx_strand_id
1 'polypeptide(L)'
;MIAAVLLGFPAAGTQPASAPSNLLILVSVNPYPEDEPTLVPGDRSDKPAFIVVISLLYPPPTEVIYGQERLVVFPGELAKGSFSAVDLTVAYTINVNLEENRAEANVRVRRGEEFVCGSSMSIALGRPKAGIQPAPGR
;
A
#
# COMPACT_ATOMS: atom_id res chain seq x y z
N MET A 1 31.57 -30.90 49.47
CA MET A 1 31.59 -30.07 48.25
C MET A 1 30.59 -30.69 47.28
N ILE A 2 29.56 -29.97 46.87
CA ILE A 2 28.55 -30.46 45.92
C ILE A 2 28.73 -29.65 44.63
N ALA A 3 28.95 -30.34 43.51
CA ALA A 3 28.87 -29.77 42.18
C ALA A 3 27.81 -30.57 41.41
N ALA A 4 26.61 -29.99 41.28
CA ALA A 4 25.58 -30.48 40.37
C ALA A 4 25.86 -29.85 39.00
N VAL A 5 26.33 -30.66 38.04
CA VAL A 5 26.46 -30.25 36.64
C VAL A 5 25.11 -30.49 35.97
N LEU A 6 24.29 -29.45 35.92
CA LEU A 6 23.10 -29.38 35.06
C LEU A 6 23.55 -29.07 33.64
N LEU A 7 23.63 -30.09 32.78
CA LEU A 7 23.72 -29.88 31.32
C LEU A 7 22.30 -29.63 30.81
N GLY A 8 21.96 -28.35 30.71
CA GLY A 8 20.72 -27.88 30.09
C GLY A 8 20.67 -28.25 28.62
N PHE A 9 19.53 -28.78 28.19
CA PHE A 9 19.16 -28.95 26.80
C PHE A 9 19.24 -27.60 26.08
N PRO A 10 19.87 -27.48 24.90
CA PRO A 10 19.64 -26.30 24.08
C PRO A 10 18.16 -26.32 23.68
N ALA A 11 17.48 -25.24 24.07
CA ALA A 11 16.13 -24.93 23.63
C ALA A 11 16.05 -25.11 22.12
N ALA A 12 15.02 -25.85 21.68
CA ALA A 12 14.66 -25.95 20.28
C ALA A 12 14.70 -24.53 19.69
N GLY A 13 15.60 -24.32 18.73
CA GLY A 13 15.60 -23.10 17.94
C GLY A 13 14.23 -22.99 17.31
N THR A 14 13.42 -22.06 17.80
CA THR A 14 12.25 -21.57 17.07
C THR A 14 12.79 -21.00 15.76
N GLN A 15 12.68 -21.81 14.71
CA GLN A 15 12.87 -21.38 13.34
C GLN A 15 12.06 -20.09 13.15
N PRO A 16 12.64 -18.99 12.65
CA PRO A 16 11.84 -17.83 12.31
C PRO A 16 10.77 -18.32 11.33
N ALA A 17 9.50 -18.16 11.70
CA ALA A 17 8.39 -18.56 10.86
C ALA A 17 8.58 -17.84 9.51
N SER A 18 9.06 -18.54 8.50
CA SER A 18 9.25 -18.00 7.16
C SER A 18 7.92 -17.37 6.73
N ALA A 19 7.98 -16.15 6.18
CA ALA A 19 6.79 -15.46 5.72
C ALA A 19 6.09 -16.43 4.77
N PRO A 20 4.80 -16.74 4.97
CA PRO A 20 4.10 -17.61 4.05
C PRO A 20 4.26 -17.05 2.64
N SER A 21 4.71 -17.91 1.73
CA SER A 21 5.26 -17.62 0.41
C SER A 21 4.27 -17.00 -0.59
N ASN A 22 3.07 -16.64 -0.13
CA ASN A 22 1.97 -16.16 -0.94
C ASN A 22 1.43 -14.86 -0.32
N LEU A 23 2.12 -13.73 -0.50
CA LEU A 23 1.58 -12.41 -0.15
C LEU A 23 1.11 -11.71 -1.43
N LEU A 24 -0.11 -11.18 -1.41
CA LEU A 24 -0.68 -10.40 -2.50
C LEU A 24 -0.60 -8.91 -2.16
N ILE A 25 -0.05 -8.14 -3.09
CA ILE A 25 -0.05 -6.67 -3.03
C ILE A 25 -1.16 -6.18 -3.95
N LEU A 26 -2.20 -5.57 -3.38
CA LEU A 26 -3.22 -4.86 -4.14
C LEU A 26 -3.00 -3.36 -4.00
N VAL A 27 -2.99 -2.65 -5.12
CA VAL A 27 -2.97 -1.19 -5.15
C VAL A 27 -4.16 -0.73 -5.98
N SER A 28 -5.02 0.09 -5.40
CA SER A 28 -6.12 0.73 -6.10
C SER A 28 -5.91 2.24 -6.11
N VAL A 29 -6.07 2.85 -7.28
CA VAL A 29 -5.97 4.30 -7.46
C VAL A 29 -7.33 4.78 -7.95
N ASN A 30 -7.97 5.66 -7.18
CA ASN A 30 -9.28 6.21 -7.51
C ASN A 30 -9.24 7.73 -7.44
N PRO A 31 -9.98 8.46 -8.28
CA PRO A 31 -10.17 9.89 -8.11
C PRO A 31 -10.69 10.22 -6.70
N TYR A 32 -10.18 11.29 -6.08
CA TYR A 32 -10.72 11.78 -4.82
C TYR A 32 -12.13 12.35 -5.07
N PRO A 33 -13.14 12.01 -4.25
CA PRO A 33 -14.50 12.51 -4.43
C PRO A 33 -14.53 14.03 -4.25
N GLU A 34 -15.16 14.74 -5.20
CA GLU A 34 -15.25 16.22 -5.19
C GLU A 34 -16.02 16.76 -3.98
N ASP A 35 -16.88 15.94 -3.38
CA ASP A 35 -17.78 16.33 -2.28
C ASP A 35 -17.19 16.08 -0.87
N GLU A 36 -16.01 15.47 -0.77
CA GLU A 36 -15.34 15.27 0.53
C GLU A 36 -14.28 16.36 0.75
N PRO A 37 -14.21 16.99 1.94
CA PRO A 37 -13.09 17.86 2.26
C PRO A 37 -11.79 17.04 2.22
N THR A 38 -10.74 17.56 1.58
CA THR A 38 -9.44 16.89 1.57
C THR A 38 -8.89 16.94 3.00
N LEU A 39 -8.86 15.79 3.70
CA LEU A 39 -8.42 15.72 5.11
C LEU A 39 -6.90 15.93 5.30
N VAL A 40 -6.21 16.44 4.28
CA VAL A 40 -4.77 16.73 4.32
C VAL A 40 -4.58 18.16 4.85
N PRO A 41 -3.67 18.38 5.82
CA PRO A 41 -3.28 19.73 6.23
C PRO A 41 -2.80 20.53 5.00
N GLY A 42 -3.50 21.61 4.68
CA GLY A 42 -3.22 22.43 3.50
C GLY A 42 -4.08 22.08 2.29
N ASP A 43 -5.39 21.88 2.51
CA ASP A 43 -6.41 21.61 1.47
C ASP A 43 -6.13 22.37 0.17
N ARG A 44 -5.63 21.63 -0.82
CA ARG A 44 -5.20 22.14 -2.12
C ARG A 44 -6.35 21.98 -3.09
N SER A 45 -7.34 22.86 -2.97
CA SER A 45 -8.44 22.95 -3.95
C SER A 45 -7.95 23.36 -5.34
N ASP A 46 -6.67 23.71 -5.51
CA ASP A 46 -6.05 24.08 -6.78
C ASP A 46 -5.69 22.90 -7.69
N LYS A 47 -5.74 21.65 -7.18
CA LYS A 47 -5.35 20.46 -7.96
C LYS A 47 -6.29 19.27 -7.74
N PRO A 48 -6.52 18.45 -8.78
CA PRO A 48 -7.18 17.16 -8.60
C PRO A 48 -6.33 16.26 -7.68
N ALA A 49 -7.00 15.47 -6.86
CA ALA A 49 -6.36 14.51 -5.97
C ALA A 49 -6.85 13.08 -6.27
N PHE A 50 -6.03 12.10 -5.88
CA PHE A 50 -6.34 10.68 -6.00
C PHE A 50 -6.21 10.00 -4.64
N ILE A 51 -7.14 9.12 -4.32
CA ILE A 51 -7.02 8.20 -3.19
C ILE A 51 -6.30 6.96 -3.71
N VAL A 52 -5.18 6.64 -3.08
CA VAL A 52 -4.49 5.38 -3.29
C VAL A 52 -4.62 4.53 -2.04
N VAL A 53 -5.04 3.27 -2.23
CA VAL A 53 -5.12 2.28 -1.16
C VAL A 53 -4.16 1.16 -1.51
N ILE A 54 -3.20 0.90 -0.62
CA ILE A 54 -2.28 -0.23 -0.71
C ILE A 54 -2.74 -1.25 0.33
N SER A 55 -3.11 -2.45 -0.11
CA SER A 55 -3.51 -3.54 0.78
C SER A 55 -2.55 -4.72 0.61
N LEU A 56 -2.09 -5.27 1.73
CA LEU A 56 -1.33 -6.50 1.79
C LEU A 56 -2.26 -7.61 2.27
N LEU A 57 -2.50 -8.60 1.41
CA LEU A 57 -3.44 -9.69 1.67
C LEU A 57 -2.72 -11.04 1.66
N TYR A 58 -3.24 -11.98 2.45
CA TYR A 58 -3.01 -13.41 2.18
C TYR A 58 -4.08 -13.93 1.22
N PRO A 59 -3.69 -14.62 0.13
CA PRO A 59 -4.63 -15.25 -0.78
C PRO A 59 -5.36 -16.42 -0.10
N PRO A 60 -6.47 -16.89 -0.70
CA PRO A 60 -7.41 -17.87 -0.11
C PRO A 60 -6.75 -19.13 0.49
N PRO A 61 -7.39 -19.81 1.47
CA PRO A 61 -8.84 -19.82 1.72
C PRO A 61 -9.40 -18.76 2.68
N THR A 62 -8.54 -18.00 3.38
CA THR A 62 -8.98 -16.91 4.25
C THR A 62 -8.35 -15.61 3.76
N GLU A 63 -9.11 -14.77 3.08
CA GLU A 63 -8.66 -13.42 2.73
C GLU A 63 -8.55 -12.61 4.02
N VAL A 64 -7.33 -12.44 4.51
CA VAL A 64 -7.03 -11.62 5.69
C VAL A 64 -6.24 -10.42 5.24
N ILE A 65 -6.75 -9.23 5.58
CA ILE A 65 -6.00 -7.98 5.41
C ILE A 65 -4.91 -7.95 6.47
N TYR A 66 -3.65 -8.02 6.03
CA TYR A 66 -2.48 -8.03 6.90
C TYR A 66 -1.97 -6.62 7.20
N GLY A 67 -2.24 -5.70 6.28
CA GLY A 67 -2.00 -4.28 6.46
C GLY A 67 -2.63 -3.49 5.32
N GLN A 68 -3.01 -2.26 5.61
CA GLN A 68 -3.58 -1.35 4.63
C GLN A 68 -3.13 0.07 4.93
N GLU A 69 -2.80 0.81 3.88
CA GLU A 69 -2.51 2.24 3.94
C GLU A 69 -3.38 2.96 2.92
N ARG A 70 -4.01 4.05 3.36
CA ARG A 70 -4.79 4.95 2.51
C ARG A 70 -4.09 6.30 2.47
N LEU A 71 -3.72 6.73 1.27
CA LEU A 71 -3.03 7.99 1.05
C LEU A 71 -3.73 8.84 -0.01
N VAL A 72 -3.51 10.15 0.07
CA VAL A 72 -3.93 11.12 -0.94
C VAL A 72 -2.70 11.49 -1.77
N VAL A 73 -2.82 11.41 -3.09
CA VAL A 73 -1.73 11.70 -4.04
C VAL A 73 -2.19 12.77 -5.02
N PHE A 74 -1.33 13.76 -5.24
CA PHE A 74 -1.56 14.81 -6.23
C PHE A 74 -0.75 14.52 -7.51
N PRO A 75 -1.32 14.73 -8.71
CA PRO A 75 -0.60 14.54 -9.96
C PRO A 75 0.67 15.39 -10.08
N GLY A 76 1.71 14.79 -10.65
CA GLY A 76 3.04 15.40 -10.77
C GLY A 76 3.84 15.46 -9.46
N GLU A 77 3.27 15.00 -8.34
CA GLU A 77 3.93 14.94 -7.04
C GLU A 77 4.23 13.49 -6.67
N LEU A 78 5.51 13.15 -6.47
CA LEU A 78 5.92 11.80 -6.11
C LEU A 78 5.54 11.53 -4.65
N ALA A 79 4.53 10.69 -4.43
CA ALA A 79 4.18 10.22 -3.10
C ALA A 79 5.12 9.08 -2.69
N LYS A 80 5.84 9.25 -1.59
CA LYS A 80 6.74 8.24 -1.02
C LYS A 80 6.48 8.09 0.46
N GLY A 81 6.45 6.86 0.93
CA GLY A 81 6.26 6.59 2.36
C GLY A 81 6.47 5.12 2.69
N SER A 82 6.11 4.80 3.92
CA SER A 82 6.10 3.43 4.41
C SER A 82 5.09 3.27 5.53
N PHE A 83 4.50 2.08 5.63
CA PHE A 83 3.65 1.70 6.75
C PHE A 83 4.06 0.31 7.27
N SER A 84 3.68 0.03 8.52
CA SER A 84 3.92 -1.25 9.17
C SER A 84 2.68 -2.13 9.10
N ALA A 85 2.88 -3.41 8.82
CA ALA A 85 1.84 -4.44 8.74
C ALA A 85 2.28 -5.66 9.57
N VAL A 86 1.81 -5.75 10.81
CA VAL A 86 2.19 -6.79 11.80
C VAL A 86 3.72 -6.91 12.00
N ASP A 87 4.38 -7.80 11.25
CA ASP A 87 5.82 -8.10 11.27
C ASP A 87 6.54 -7.65 9.97
N LEU A 88 5.85 -6.92 9.11
CA LEU A 88 6.31 -6.47 7.81
C LEU A 88 6.37 -4.94 7.73
N THR A 89 7.37 -4.46 7.00
CA THR A 89 7.50 -3.05 6.61
C THR A 89 7.24 -2.95 5.12
N VAL A 90 6.25 -2.13 4.76
CA VAL A 90 5.87 -1.88 3.37
C VAL A 90 6.33 -0.48 2.99
N ALA A 91 7.28 -0.39 2.06
CA ALA A 91 7.72 0.87 1.49
C ALA A 91 7.11 1.06 0.11
N TYR A 92 6.67 2.27 -0.20
CA TYR A 92 6.02 2.58 -1.48
C TYR A 92 6.51 3.88 -2.09
N THR A 93 6.45 3.93 -3.42
CA THR A 93 6.51 5.16 -4.22
C THR A 93 5.39 5.13 -5.25
N ILE A 94 4.63 6.20 -5.35
CA ILE A 94 3.52 6.33 -6.29
C ILE A 94 3.67 7.66 -7.04
N ASN A 95 3.62 7.59 -8.36
CA ASN A 95 3.59 8.76 -9.24
C ASN A 95 2.32 8.72 -10.08
N VAL A 96 1.56 9.81 -10.07
CA VAL A 96 0.34 9.96 -10.87
C VAL A 96 0.61 10.95 -11.99
N ASN A 97 0.50 10.50 -13.24
CA ASN A 97 0.66 11.32 -14.43
C ASN A 97 -0.67 11.42 -15.19
N LEU A 98 -1.28 12.61 -15.16
CA LEU A 98 -2.53 12.87 -15.87
C LEU A 98 -2.34 13.00 -17.39
N GLU A 99 -1.19 13.48 -17.85
CA GLU A 99 -0.91 13.62 -19.29
C GLU A 99 -0.86 12.25 -19.98
N GLU A 100 -0.28 11.27 -19.29
CA GLU A 100 -0.21 9.86 -19.72
C GLU A 100 -1.44 9.05 -19.29
N ASN A 101 -2.35 9.65 -18.52
CA ASN A 101 -3.52 9.00 -17.92
C ASN A 101 -3.16 7.69 -17.19
N ARG A 102 -2.09 7.72 -16.40
CA ARG A 102 -1.46 6.54 -15.81
C ARG A 102 -0.88 6.85 -14.42
N ALA A 103 -0.93 5.88 -13.54
CA ALA A 103 -0.24 5.91 -12.25
C ALA A 103 0.77 4.76 -12.17
N GLU A 104 2.00 5.09 -11.78
CA GLU A 104 3.07 4.13 -11.54
C GLU A 104 3.22 3.92 -10.03
N ALA A 105 3.17 2.67 -9.58
CA ALA A 105 3.36 2.31 -8.18
C ALA A 105 4.49 1.27 -8.05
N ASN A 106 5.44 1.55 -7.17
CA ASN A 106 6.45 0.59 -6.72
C ASN A 106 6.20 0.30 -5.25
N VAL A 107 6.02 -0.97 -4.90
CA VAL A 107 5.80 -1.40 -3.52
C VAL A 107 6.82 -2.48 -3.19
N ARG A 108 7.46 -2.35 -2.02
CA ARG A 108 8.43 -3.33 -1.51
C ARG A 108 8.07 -3.70 -0.09
N VAL A 109 8.03 -5.00 0.17
CA VAL A 109 7.71 -5.58 1.48
C VAL A 109 8.96 -6.22 2.05
N ARG A 110 9.27 -5.88 3.30
CA ARG A 110 10.40 -6.43 4.04
C ARG A 110 9.95 -6.99 5.38
N ARG A 111 10.71 -7.95 5.89
CA ARG A 111 10.64 -8.41 7.27
C ARG A 111 11.98 -8.11 7.93
N GLY A 112 12.02 -7.09 8.80
CA GLY A 112 13.30 -6.54 9.25
C GLY A 112 14.13 -6.08 8.04
N GLU A 113 15.28 -6.70 7.83
CA GLU A 113 16.17 -6.43 6.68
C GLU A 113 15.92 -7.35 5.48
N GLU A 114 15.17 -8.44 5.66
CA GLU A 114 14.90 -9.44 4.62
C GLU A 114 13.88 -8.90 3.61
N PHE A 115 14.17 -9.04 2.31
CA PHE A 115 13.21 -8.76 1.24
C PHE A 115 12.24 -9.93 1.08
N VAL A 116 10.95 -9.67 1.25
CA VAL A 116 9.91 -10.68 1.15
C VAL A 116 9.33 -10.71 -0.25
N CYS A 117 8.81 -9.57 -0.72
CA CYS A 117 8.27 -9.43 -2.06
C CYS A 117 8.23 -7.96 -2.49
N GLY A 118 7.98 -7.72 -3.77
CA GLY A 118 7.80 -6.38 -4.30
C GLY A 118 7.12 -6.43 -5.65
N SER A 119 6.47 -5.34 -6.01
CA SER A 119 5.77 -5.20 -7.27
C SER A 119 5.98 -3.81 -7.83
N SER A 120 6.22 -3.76 -9.14
CA SER A 120 6.15 -2.54 -9.95
C SER A 120 4.91 -2.70 -10.82
N MET A 121 3.97 -1.77 -10.69
CA MET A 121 2.71 -1.82 -11.41
C MET A 121 2.37 -0.49 -12.01
N SER A 122 1.71 -0.58 -13.17
CA SER A 122 1.23 0.58 -13.87
C SER A 122 -0.27 0.47 -14.06
N ILE A 123 -0.97 1.49 -13.59
CA ILE A 123 -2.42 1.52 -13.41
C ILE A 123 -2.97 2.59 -14.34
N ALA A 124 -3.79 2.19 -15.31
CA ALA A 124 -4.50 3.15 -16.13
C ALA A 124 -5.48 3.93 -15.25
N LEU A 125 -5.43 5.26 -15.31
CA LEU A 125 -6.38 6.09 -14.61
C LEU A 125 -7.71 6.05 -15.39
N GLY A 126 -8.82 5.83 -14.69
CA GLY A 126 -10.12 5.98 -15.32
C GLY A 126 -10.25 7.41 -15.84
N ARG A 127 -10.70 7.58 -17.10
CA ARG A 127 -11.13 8.91 -17.54
C ARG A 127 -12.24 9.36 -16.58
N PRO A 128 -12.19 10.58 -16.01
CA PRO A 128 -13.38 11.13 -15.36
C PRO A 128 -14.53 11.01 -16.36
N LYS A 129 -15.69 10.53 -15.91
CA LYS A 129 -16.86 10.35 -16.78
C LYS A 129 -17.13 11.67 -17.50
N ALA A 130 -16.78 11.74 -18.78
CA ALA A 130 -17.27 12.80 -19.64
C ALA A 130 -18.78 12.60 -19.81
N GLY A 131 -19.58 13.54 -19.30
CA GLY A 131 -20.96 13.73 -19.73
C GLY A 131 -22.06 13.29 -18.76
N ILE A 132 -22.37 14.15 -17.79
CA ILE A 132 -23.70 14.75 -17.81
C ILE A 132 -23.46 16.17 -18.31
N GLN A 133 -23.55 16.38 -19.63
CA GLN A 133 -23.78 17.73 -20.13
C GLN A 133 -25.08 18.20 -19.45
N PRO A 134 -25.12 19.36 -18.77
CA PRO A 134 -26.40 19.96 -18.46
C PRO A 134 -27.17 20.04 -19.78
N ALA A 135 -28.38 19.48 -19.80
CA ALA A 135 -29.25 19.62 -20.95
C ALA A 135 -29.29 21.11 -21.33
N PRO A 136 -29.15 21.48 -22.62
CA PRO A 136 -29.35 22.86 -23.02
C PRO A 136 -30.72 23.32 -22.49
N GLY A 137 -30.72 24.50 -21.88
CA GLY A 137 -31.71 24.92 -20.90
C GLY A 137 -33.17 24.93 -21.34
N ARG A 138 -34.03 25.10 -20.34
CA ARG A 138 -35.33 25.78 -20.50
C ARG A 138 -35.29 27.09 -19.74
#